data_AF-A0A1G2YBK6-F1
#
_entry.id   AF-A0A1G2YBK6-F1
#
_cell.length_a   1.000
_cell.length_b   1.000
_cell.length_c   1.000
_cell.angle_alpha   90.00
_cell.angle_beta   90.00
_cell.angle_gamma   90.00
#
_symmetry.space_group_name_H-M   'P 1'
#
loop_
_entity.id
_entity.type
_entity.pdbx_description
1 polymer ?
#
loop_
_entity_poly.entity_id
_entity_poly.type
_entity_poly.pdbx_seq_one_letter_code
_entity_poly.pdbx_strand_id
1 'polypeptide(L)'
;MVLFEMMVLACVAFPIHAAVIDGDTITTTESDNNYGNNPASELVNGKGLDATRSMHNILQYGTWIAGNKNKPNTSANASTVAGPAWIQFELDEIYELDEIWVWNGNMSGVNTDRGLRNVTVQYSSNGTTWSTLGAYEFAKATGTDTYTGFSACNFNGTSAKYVVITADEVNGNWGYPYVYMLSEVRFNGTSKYATHTNPNNGELSIATNITLSWTAGSFASAINGQQVYFGTSYSNVSNATTGTPLGVYKGTQSGCSYSPDTLDPNTTYYWRIDDVNTTTSTTWKGRVRSFTTALNNSVHWGDVTTTASNDSSGAYPASLVKDKSGLDRSLLLHSTDSNDMWRALTSGNSSADPCTTSGPAWIMFKFDHVCELNQMWVWNCNDGATNINRGLRNVAVEYSPDGDTWYKLGDNTFPQASGTANDPGFSACNFNGVKAKYVVITAKSTSGNWGGDSYYSLSEVRFEGSLSQTVREVQLGVPWTMQYDVDGKKPWETDAV
;
A
#
# COMPACT_ATOMS: atom_id res chain seq x y z
N MET A 1 -16.39 21.68 -37.51
CA MET A 1 -16.04 20.53 -36.66
C MET A 1 -14.56 20.65 -36.37
N VAL A 2 -14.18 20.90 -35.11
CA VAL A 2 -12.77 21.07 -34.72
C VAL A 2 -12.20 19.69 -34.44
N LEU A 3 -11.03 19.35 -35.01
CA LEU A 3 -10.32 18.14 -34.59
C LEU A 3 -9.70 18.41 -33.22
N PHE A 4 -10.07 17.61 -32.23
CA PHE A 4 -9.27 17.46 -31.02
C PHE A 4 -8.13 16.48 -31.34
N GLU A 5 -6.91 17.00 -31.54
CA GLU A 5 -5.73 16.16 -31.46
C GLU A 5 -5.51 15.79 -29.99
N MET A 6 -5.82 14.53 -29.64
CA MET A 6 -5.30 13.96 -28.40
C MET A 6 -3.78 13.87 -28.54
N MET A 7 -3.06 14.72 -27.82
CA MET A 7 -1.64 14.51 -27.55
C MET A 7 -1.47 13.24 -26.73
N VAL A 8 -1.33 12.10 -27.42
CA VAL A 8 -0.80 10.88 -26.81
C VAL A 8 0.64 11.20 -26.40
N LEU A 9 0.89 11.37 -25.10
CA LEU A 9 2.25 11.42 -24.58
C LEU A 9 2.92 10.09 -24.92
N ALA A 10 3.86 10.12 -25.88
CA ALA A 10 4.74 9.01 -26.14
C ALA A 10 5.50 8.68 -24.85
N CYS A 11 5.60 7.39 -24.52
CA CYS A 11 6.25 6.95 -23.30
C CYS A 11 7.72 7.39 -23.32
N VAL A 12 8.18 7.96 -22.20
CA VAL A 12 9.52 8.56 -22.10
C VAL A 12 10.56 7.44 -22.08
N ALA A 13 11.05 7.08 -23.26
CA ALA A 13 12.21 6.21 -23.40
C ALA A 13 13.43 6.92 -22.80
N PHE A 14 13.88 6.47 -21.63
CA PHE A 14 15.10 6.95 -21.01
C PHE A 14 16.32 6.66 -21.89
N PRO A 15 17.41 7.45 -21.79
CA PRO A 15 18.66 7.15 -22.47
C PRO A 15 19.17 5.74 -22.17
N ILE A 16 19.89 5.13 -23.11
CA ILE A 16 20.35 3.73 -23.07
C ILE A 16 21.56 3.54 -22.12
N HIS A 17 21.42 3.98 -20.88
CA HIS A 17 22.42 3.89 -19.82
C HIS A 17 21.78 3.27 -18.58
N ALA A 18 22.58 2.70 -17.68
CA ALA A 18 22.09 2.23 -16.39
C ALA A 18 21.49 3.40 -15.60
N ALA A 19 20.20 3.30 -15.26
CA ALA A 19 19.49 4.28 -14.46
C ALA A 19 19.39 3.79 -13.01
N VAL A 20 19.27 4.73 -12.06
CA VAL A 20 18.92 4.41 -10.67
C VAL A 20 17.53 3.77 -10.67
N ILE A 21 17.43 2.55 -10.14
CA ILE A 21 16.17 1.85 -9.93
C ILE A 21 15.45 2.52 -8.75
N ASP A 22 14.14 2.76 -8.88
CA ASP A 22 13.39 3.46 -7.84
C ASP A 22 13.30 2.61 -6.57
N GLY A 23 13.82 3.14 -5.47
CA GLY A 23 13.96 2.42 -4.21
C GLY A 23 12.62 2.09 -3.55
N ASP A 24 11.58 2.86 -3.84
CA ASP A 24 10.20 2.58 -3.40
C ASP A 24 9.62 1.29 -4.03
N THR A 25 10.27 0.73 -5.06
CA THR A 25 9.93 -0.58 -5.64
C THR A 25 10.70 -1.76 -5.04
N ILE A 26 11.67 -1.51 -4.15
CA ILE A 26 12.59 -2.52 -3.62
C ILE A 26 12.11 -3.01 -2.25
N THR A 27 11.74 -4.28 -2.17
CA THR A 27 11.41 -4.94 -0.90
C THR A 27 12.68 -5.42 -0.20
N THR A 28 12.80 -5.22 1.11
CA THR A 28 13.95 -5.69 1.90
C THR A 28 13.57 -6.79 2.87
N THR A 29 14.53 -7.68 3.18
CA THR A 29 14.43 -8.66 4.27
C THR A 29 15.78 -8.72 4.99
N GLU A 30 15.78 -8.72 6.33
CA GLU A 30 17.00 -8.58 7.13
C GLU A 30 17.17 -9.61 8.25
N SER A 31 18.43 -9.83 8.66
CA SER A 31 18.78 -10.70 9.80
C SER A 31 18.33 -10.16 11.17
N ASP A 32 18.22 -8.83 11.28
CA ASP A 32 17.92 -8.08 12.49
C ASP A 32 17.61 -6.62 12.15
N ASN A 33 16.84 -5.93 13.00
CA ASN A 33 16.40 -4.55 12.79
C ASN A 33 16.33 -3.71 14.09
N ASN A 34 17.10 -4.11 15.11
CA ASN A 34 17.17 -3.42 16.40
C ASN A 34 15.77 -3.24 17.04
N TYR A 35 15.04 -4.35 17.18
CA TYR A 35 13.66 -4.38 17.70
C TYR A 35 12.68 -3.48 16.92
N GLY A 36 12.81 -3.46 15.58
CA GLY A 36 11.99 -2.67 14.67
C GLY A 36 12.34 -1.17 14.58
N ASN A 37 13.33 -0.69 15.33
CA ASN A 37 13.69 0.75 15.35
C ASN A 37 14.58 1.17 14.16
N ASN A 38 15.25 0.20 13.51
CA ASN A 38 16.18 0.44 12.40
C ASN A 38 16.01 -0.65 11.31
N PRO A 39 14.84 -0.74 10.64
CA PRO A 39 14.56 -1.75 9.62
C PRO A 39 15.32 -1.51 8.32
N ALA A 40 15.46 -2.56 7.50
CA ALA A 40 16.19 -2.46 6.23
C ALA A 40 15.47 -1.64 5.15
N SER A 41 14.17 -1.37 5.30
CA SER A 41 13.42 -0.49 4.39
C SER A 41 13.92 0.95 4.38
N GLU A 42 14.64 1.37 5.42
CA GLU A 42 15.33 2.67 5.50
C GLU A 42 16.53 2.77 4.55
N LEU A 43 16.96 1.66 3.91
CA LEU A 43 18.12 1.61 3.01
C LEU A 43 17.79 1.98 1.55
N VAL A 44 16.52 2.12 1.21
CA VAL A 44 16.07 2.30 -0.19
C VAL A 44 15.08 3.46 -0.36
N ASN A 45 14.43 3.91 0.70
CA ASN A 45 13.49 5.03 0.67
C ASN A 45 14.17 6.42 0.61
N GLY A 46 15.52 6.49 0.57
CA GLY A 46 16.28 7.73 0.57
C GLY A 46 16.25 8.51 1.89
N LYS A 47 15.71 7.93 2.97
CA LYS A 47 15.59 8.59 4.26
C LYS A 47 16.97 8.71 4.89
N GLY A 48 17.30 9.93 5.32
CA GLY A 48 18.62 10.24 5.86
C GLY A 48 19.52 10.94 4.85
N LEU A 49 19.19 10.87 3.55
CA LEU A 49 19.83 11.69 2.53
C LEU A 49 19.31 13.13 2.50
N ASP A 50 20.11 13.99 1.87
CA ASP A 50 19.79 15.39 1.59
C ASP A 50 18.79 15.56 0.42
N ALA A 51 18.36 16.79 0.18
CA ALA A 51 17.42 17.11 -0.90
C ALA A 51 17.97 16.85 -2.32
N THR A 52 19.29 16.81 -2.50
CA THR A 52 19.94 16.38 -3.76
C THR A 52 20.11 14.85 -3.86
N ARG A 53 19.60 14.09 -2.87
CA ARG A 53 19.68 12.62 -2.79
C ARG A 53 21.12 12.10 -2.96
N SER A 54 22.13 12.86 -2.51
CA SER A 54 23.55 12.60 -2.79
C SER A 54 24.42 12.49 -1.53
N MET A 55 24.07 13.18 -0.45
CA MET A 55 24.82 13.16 0.82
C MET A 55 23.95 12.59 1.95
N HIS A 56 24.52 11.71 2.78
CA HIS A 56 23.83 11.15 3.95
C HIS A 56 24.16 11.93 5.23
N ASN A 57 23.14 12.15 6.05
CA ASN A 57 23.28 12.78 7.35
C ASN A 57 23.94 11.85 8.41
N ILE A 58 24.06 12.33 9.64
CA ILE A 58 24.73 11.63 10.76
C ILE A 58 23.77 11.04 11.81
N LEU A 59 22.47 10.99 11.51
CA LEU A 59 21.41 10.54 12.42
C LEU A 59 21.27 9.02 12.39
N GLN A 60 20.64 8.47 13.44
CA GLN A 60 20.22 7.06 13.49
C GLN A 60 18.91 6.82 12.71
N TYR A 61 18.16 7.86 12.36
CA TYR A 61 16.97 7.77 11.52
C TYR A 61 17.38 7.87 10.04
N GLY A 62 17.03 6.85 9.24
CA GLY A 62 17.67 6.64 7.93
C GLY A 62 18.91 5.75 7.99
N THR A 63 18.92 4.74 8.86
CA THR A 63 19.98 3.71 8.82
C THR A 63 19.44 2.39 9.36
N TRP A 64 19.81 1.30 8.71
CA TRP A 64 19.59 -0.06 9.22
C TRP A 64 20.64 -0.39 10.28
N ILE A 65 20.21 -1.05 11.36
CA ILE A 65 21.11 -1.54 12.42
C ILE A 65 20.73 -2.97 12.77
N ALA A 66 21.66 -3.88 12.54
CA ALA A 66 21.62 -5.25 13.02
C ALA A 66 22.67 -5.47 14.12
N GLY A 67 22.40 -6.35 15.08
CA GLY A 67 23.43 -6.71 16.05
C GLY A 67 22.92 -7.20 17.39
N ASN A 68 23.29 -8.43 17.74
CA ASN A 68 23.15 -8.95 19.10
C ASN A 68 24.26 -9.98 19.34
N LYS A 69 25.06 -9.77 20.39
CA LYS A 69 26.17 -10.65 20.79
C LYS A 69 25.79 -12.14 20.92
N ASN A 70 24.52 -12.42 21.22
CA ASN A 70 24.02 -13.76 21.49
C ASN A 70 23.24 -14.38 20.30
N LYS A 71 23.12 -13.67 19.16
CA LYS A 71 22.54 -14.26 17.94
C LYS A 71 23.59 -15.11 17.22
N PRO A 72 23.25 -16.33 16.75
CA PRO A 72 24.11 -17.10 15.87
C PRO A 72 24.13 -16.47 14.46
N ASN A 73 25.16 -16.79 13.67
CA ASN A 73 25.20 -16.44 12.25
C ASN A 73 24.01 -17.10 11.52
N THR A 74 23.39 -16.37 10.60
CA THR A 74 22.26 -16.84 9.78
C THR A 74 22.48 -16.47 8.32
N SER A 75 21.74 -17.08 7.40
CA SER A 75 21.77 -16.76 5.97
C SER A 75 20.37 -16.33 5.50
N ALA A 76 20.32 -15.48 4.47
CA ALA A 76 19.06 -15.03 3.86
C ALA A 76 18.27 -16.20 3.23
N ASN A 77 19.00 -17.12 2.60
CA ASN A 77 18.52 -18.33 1.96
C ASN A 77 19.48 -19.51 2.19
N ALA A 78 19.00 -20.73 1.91
CA ALA A 78 19.74 -21.98 2.11
C ALA A 78 21.03 -22.13 1.26
N SER A 79 21.23 -21.27 0.26
CA SER A 79 22.44 -21.24 -0.60
C SER A 79 23.21 -19.91 -0.53
N THR A 80 22.85 -19.03 0.40
CA THR A 80 23.63 -17.81 0.70
C THR A 80 24.58 -18.04 1.88
N VAL A 81 25.68 -17.31 1.92
CA VAL A 81 26.65 -17.32 3.03
C VAL A 81 25.95 -16.93 4.33
N ALA A 82 26.21 -17.68 5.40
CA ALA A 82 25.76 -17.34 6.74
C ALA A 82 26.74 -16.35 7.39
N GLY A 83 26.21 -15.30 8.01
CA GLY A 83 27.00 -14.28 8.69
C GLY A 83 26.26 -13.67 9.90
N PRO A 84 26.94 -12.84 10.70
CA PRO A 84 26.38 -12.21 11.90
C PRO A 84 25.33 -11.14 11.58
N ALA A 85 25.33 -10.60 10.37
CA ALA A 85 24.28 -9.74 9.84
C ALA A 85 24.19 -9.84 8.31
N TRP A 86 22.99 -9.71 7.75
CA TRP A 86 22.75 -9.68 6.31
C TRP A 86 21.49 -8.88 5.94
N ILE A 87 21.46 -8.37 4.71
CA ILE A 87 20.28 -7.77 4.06
C ILE A 87 20.07 -8.48 2.73
N GLN A 88 18.82 -8.83 2.43
CA GLN A 88 18.33 -9.15 1.09
C GLN A 88 17.52 -7.98 0.53
N PHE A 89 17.72 -7.68 -0.74
CA PHE A 89 16.93 -6.78 -1.55
C PHE A 89 16.22 -7.60 -2.64
N GLU A 90 14.93 -7.35 -2.86
CA GLU A 90 14.11 -7.89 -3.95
C GLU A 90 13.57 -6.71 -4.78
N LEU A 91 14.01 -6.63 -6.03
CA LEU A 91 13.57 -5.64 -7.03
C LEU A 91 12.19 -6.03 -7.59
N ASP A 92 11.44 -5.12 -8.22
CA ASP A 92 10.13 -5.48 -8.80
C ASP A 92 10.23 -6.51 -9.95
N GLU A 93 11.34 -6.48 -10.69
CA GLU A 93 11.63 -7.34 -11.84
C GLU A 93 13.08 -7.85 -11.90
N ILE A 94 13.42 -8.64 -12.93
CA ILE A 94 14.82 -8.91 -13.27
C ILE A 94 15.39 -7.71 -14.03
N TYR A 95 16.37 -7.05 -13.42
CA TYR A 95 17.19 -6.01 -14.04
C TYR A 95 18.54 -6.58 -14.47
N GLU A 96 19.08 -6.06 -15.57
CA GLU A 96 20.49 -6.17 -15.93
C GLU A 96 21.24 -5.09 -15.13
N LEU A 97 21.76 -5.48 -13.96
CA LEU A 97 22.39 -4.57 -13.01
C LEU A 97 23.80 -4.20 -13.47
N ASP A 98 24.18 -2.94 -13.26
CA ASP A 98 25.50 -2.39 -13.56
C ASP A 98 26.26 -2.04 -12.28
N GLU A 99 25.76 -1.11 -11.46
CA GLU A 99 26.45 -0.63 -10.26
C GLU A 99 25.57 -0.73 -9.02
N ILE A 100 26.16 -1.05 -7.86
CA ILE A 100 25.58 -0.74 -6.55
C ILE A 100 26.37 0.40 -5.91
N TRP A 101 25.68 1.49 -5.56
CA TRP A 101 26.22 2.59 -4.77
C TRP A 101 25.76 2.46 -3.31
N VAL A 102 26.66 2.72 -2.35
CA VAL A 102 26.42 2.51 -0.92
C VAL A 102 26.79 3.75 -0.11
N TRP A 103 25.89 4.15 0.77
CA TRP A 103 26.21 4.96 1.95
C TRP A 103 26.31 4.01 3.15
N ASN A 104 27.54 3.82 3.64
CA ASN A 104 27.83 3.03 4.83
C ASN A 104 27.40 3.77 6.12
N GLY A 105 27.29 3.05 7.23
CA GLY A 105 26.78 3.58 8.51
C GLY A 105 27.44 4.88 8.99
N ASN A 106 26.77 6.02 8.79
CA ASN A 106 27.37 7.36 8.89
C ASN A 106 27.13 8.10 10.23
N MET A 107 26.69 7.41 11.29
CA MET A 107 26.55 8.04 12.62
C MET A 107 27.90 8.54 13.14
N SER A 108 27.93 9.75 13.69
CA SER A 108 29.19 10.46 14.01
C SER A 108 30.04 9.80 15.11
N GLY A 109 31.35 10.09 15.08
CA GLY A 109 32.34 9.56 16.01
C GLY A 109 32.55 8.04 15.88
N VAL A 110 32.72 7.36 17.01
CA VAL A 110 32.91 5.89 17.09
C VAL A 110 31.72 5.08 16.55
N ASN A 111 30.59 5.70 16.24
CA ASN A 111 29.46 4.98 15.64
C ASN A 111 29.73 4.61 14.17
N THR A 112 30.66 5.30 13.50
CA THR A 112 31.21 4.88 12.20
C THR A 112 31.94 3.52 12.27
N ASP A 113 32.36 3.05 13.45
CA ASP A 113 32.96 1.72 13.64
C ASP A 113 31.94 0.58 13.44
N ARG A 114 30.64 0.90 13.45
CA ARG A 114 29.53 -0.04 13.19
C ARG A 114 29.29 -0.29 11.70
N GLY A 115 29.79 0.59 10.82
CA GLY A 115 29.60 0.47 9.38
C GLY A 115 30.10 -0.88 8.86
N LEU A 116 29.40 -1.46 7.88
CA LEU A 116 29.84 -2.68 7.21
C LEU A 116 31.26 -2.52 6.66
N ARG A 117 32.05 -3.59 6.72
CA ARG A 117 33.43 -3.63 6.21
C ARG A 117 33.57 -4.79 5.23
N ASN A 118 34.04 -5.95 5.67
CA ASN A 118 34.16 -7.10 4.78
C ASN A 118 32.77 -7.71 4.56
N VAL A 119 32.33 -7.79 3.31
CA VAL A 119 31.03 -8.35 2.93
C VAL A 119 31.17 -9.34 1.77
N THR A 120 30.28 -10.34 1.72
CA THR A 120 30.03 -11.13 0.52
C THR A 120 28.77 -10.60 -0.16
N VAL A 121 28.84 -10.33 -1.46
CA VAL A 121 27.68 -9.97 -2.29
C VAL A 121 27.27 -11.17 -3.13
N GLN A 122 26.00 -11.54 -3.06
CA GLN A 122 25.39 -12.62 -3.81
C GLN A 122 24.11 -12.17 -4.50
N TYR A 123 23.68 -12.86 -5.55
CA TYR A 123 22.50 -12.50 -6.32
C TYR A 123 21.72 -13.72 -6.84
N SER A 124 20.48 -13.48 -7.25
CA SER A 124 19.63 -14.47 -7.89
C SER A 124 18.62 -13.82 -8.84
N SER A 125 18.20 -14.53 -9.88
CA SER A 125 17.06 -14.17 -10.73
C SER A 125 15.75 -14.86 -10.32
N ASN A 126 15.80 -15.83 -9.40
CA ASN A 126 14.68 -16.73 -9.06
C ASN A 126 14.50 -17.00 -7.54
N GLY A 127 15.29 -16.36 -6.68
CA GLY A 127 15.25 -16.47 -5.21
C GLY A 127 15.73 -17.81 -4.63
N THR A 128 15.95 -18.84 -5.45
CA THR A 128 16.26 -20.20 -5.01
C THR A 128 17.68 -20.64 -5.40
N THR A 129 18.14 -20.23 -6.58
CA THR A 129 19.48 -20.49 -7.10
C THR A 129 20.31 -19.22 -6.93
N TRP A 130 21.36 -19.28 -6.11
CA TRP A 130 22.17 -18.12 -5.74
C TRP A 130 23.57 -18.21 -6.32
N SER A 131 24.10 -17.08 -6.78
CA SER A 131 25.47 -16.94 -7.29
C SER A 131 26.21 -15.86 -6.51
N THR A 132 27.48 -16.09 -6.21
CA THR A 132 28.33 -15.08 -5.56
C THR A 132 28.91 -14.15 -6.61
N LEU A 133 28.74 -12.84 -6.41
CA LEU A 133 29.39 -11.81 -7.24
C LEU A 133 30.86 -11.66 -6.82
N GLY A 134 31.10 -11.55 -5.51
CA GLY A 134 32.43 -11.41 -4.94
C GLY A 134 32.41 -11.12 -3.44
N ALA A 135 33.61 -10.92 -2.89
CA ALA A 135 33.81 -10.35 -1.56
C ALA A 135 34.42 -8.95 -1.71
N TYR A 136 33.96 -8.01 -0.88
CA TYR A 136 34.25 -6.58 -1.00
C TYR A 136 34.57 -5.99 0.38
N GLU A 137 35.44 -4.97 0.44
CA GLU A 137 35.68 -4.17 1.64
C GLU A 137 34.98 -2.81 1.47
N PHE A 138 33.88 -2.61 2.19
CA PHE A 138 33.07 -1.39 2.15
C PHE A 138 33.77 -0.26 2.91
N ALA A 139 34.00 0.86 2.22
CA ALA A 139 34.67 2.03 2.78
C ALA A 139 33.93 2.58 4.00
N LYS A 140 34.68 2.91 5.06
CA LYS A 140 34.15 3.51 6.28
C LYS A 140 33.52 4.89 5.98
N ALA A 141 32.37 5.16 6.56
CA ALA A 141 31.72 6.46 6.45
C ALA A 141 32.51 7.56 7.21
N THR A 142 32.35 8.82 6.79
CA THR A 142 33.11 9.95 7.38
C THR A 142 32.58 10.40 8.74
N GLY A 143 31.33 10.07 9.08
CA GLY A 143 30.66 10.60 10.26
C GLY A 143 30.27 12.07 10.12
N THR A 144 30.11 12.55 8.89
CA THR A 144 29.75 13.93 8.53
C THR A 144 28.53 13.96 7.61
N ASP A 145 27.75 15.03 7.67
CA ASP A 145 26.58 15.29 6.82
C ASP A 145 26.90 15.53 5.33
N THR A 146 28.19 15.60 5.00
CA THR A 146 28.75 15.70 3.65
C THR A 146 29.10 14.34 3.01
N TYR A 147 28.70 13.22 3.62
CA TYR A 147 29.11 11.88 3.17
C TYR A 147 28.37 11.42 1.90
N THR A 148 29.10 11.34 0.77
CA THR A 148 28.54 11.04 -0.57
C THR A 148 28.35 9.55 -0.89
N GLY A 149 28.68 8.64 0.03
CA GLY A 149 28.74 7.21 -0.29
C GLY A 149 29.84 6.88 -1.32
N PHE A 150 29.80 5.67 -1.89
CA PHE A 150 30.77 5.17 -2.86
C PHE A 150 30.20 4.07 -3.77
N SER A 151 30.80 3.92 -4.95
CA SER A 151 30.65 2.74 -5.82
C SER A 151 31.17 1.49 -5.10
N ALA A 152 30.27 0.56 -4.75
CA ALA A 152 30.57 -0.54 -3.85
C ALA A 152 30.91 -1.84 -4.59
N CYS A 153 30.18 -2.14 -5.67
CA CYS A 153 30.47 -3.25 -6.57
C CYS A 153 29.80 -3.04 -7.94
N ASN A 154 30.35 -3.63 -8.99
CA ASN A 154 29.80 -3.60 -10.34
C ASN A 154 29.39 -5.03 -10.80
N PHE A 155 28.19 -5.14 -11.33
CA PHE A 155 27.51 -6.35 -11.79
C PHE A 155 27.73 -6.64 -13.29
N ASN A 156 28.29 -5.70 -14.07
CA ASN A 156 28.63 -5.85 -15.49
C ASN A 156 27.43 -6.29 -16.37
N GLY A 157 26.23 -5.78 -16.10
CA GLY A 157 24.99 -6.16 -16.80
C GLY A 157 24.36 -7.47 -16.32
N THR A 158 24.80 -8.02 -15.18
CA THR A 158 24.30 -9.31 -14.68
C THR A 158 22.80 -9.24 -14.34
N SER A 159 22.02 -10.16 -14.90
CA SER A 159 20.58 -10.29 -14.65
C SER A 159 20.28 -10.77 -13.22
N ALA A 160 19.70 -9.91 -12.39
CA ALA A 160 19.26 -10.23 -11.03
C ALA A 160 17.88 -9.64 -10.72
N LYS A 161 17.11 -10.33 -9.87
CA LYS A 161 15.96 -9.78 -9.14
C LYS A 161 16.27 -9.62 -7.64
N TYR A 162 17.13 -10.49 -7.11
CA TYR A 162 17.50 -10.52 -5.71
C TYR A 162 18.99 -10.25 -5.55
N VAL A 163 19.36 -9.47 -4.55
CA VAL A 163 20.75 -9.26 -4.11
C VAL A 163 20.83 -9.43 -2.59
N VAL A 164 21.88 -10.07 -2.10
CA VAL A 164 22.18 -10.24 -0.68
C VAL A 164 23.55 -9.67 -0.37
N ILE A 165 23.64 -8.89 0.70
CA ILE A 165 24.89 -8.40 1.30
C ILE A 165 25.01 -9.04 2.67
N THR A 166 25.95 -9.96 2.84
CA THR A 166 26.25 -10.64 4.12
C THR A 166 27.56 -10.13 4.69
N ALA A 167 27.57 -9.71 5.96
CA ALA A 167 28.79 -9.31 6.67
C ALA A 167 29.70 -10.52 6.98
N ASP A 168 31.02 -10.32 6.93
CA ASP A 168 32.01 -11.30 7.39
C ASP A 168 31.92 -11.56 8.90
N GLU A 169 32.23 -12.79 9.32
CA GLU A 169 32.16 -13.20 10.73
C GLU A 169 33.20 -12.51 11.62
N VAL A 170 34.39 -12.21 11.07
CA VAL A 170 35.53 -11.73 11.87
C VAL A 170 35.75 -10.22 11.71
N ASN A 171 35.60 -9.70 10.50
CA ASN A 171 35.87 -8.32 10.10
C ASN A 171 34.68 -7.69 9.35
N GLY A 172 33.45 -8.11 9.64
CA GLY A 172 32.24 -7.61 8.98
C GLY A 172 31.91 -6.13 9.24
N ASN A 173 32.60 -5.47 10.17
CA ASN A 173 32.49 -4.04 10.45
C ASN A 173 33.86 -3.39 10.74
N TRP A 174 33.84 -2.08 11.02
CA TRP A 174 35.02 -1.25 11.27
C TRP A 174 35.54 -1.25 12.73
N GLY A 175 35.07 -2.18 13.57
CA GLY A 175 35.62 -2.45 14.90
C GLY A 175 34.62 -2.41 16.06
N TYR A 176 33.34 -2.07 15.82
CA TYR A 176 32.35 -2.01 16.89
C TYR A 176 31.86 -3.41 17.29
N PRO A 177 31.93 -3.84 18.56
CA PRO A 177 31.54 -5.21 18.93
C PRO A 177 30.07 -5.52 18.65
N TYR A 178 29.84 -6.52 17.79
CA TYR A 178 28.53 -7.15 17.51
C TYR A 178 27.42 -6.24 16.95
N VAL A 179 27.75 -5.11 16.31
CA VAL A 179 26.78 -4.20 15.67
C VAL A 179 27.21 -3.87 14.25
N TYR A 180 26.26 -3.95 13.31
CA TYR A 180 26.45 -3.80 11.87
C TYR A 180 25.45 -2.75 11.36
N MET A 181 25.93 -1.84 10.52
CA MET A 181 25.16 -0.65 10.14
C MET A 181 25.39 -0.27 8.67
N LEU A 182 24.31 0.11 8.00
CA LEU A 182 24.25 0.53 6.60
C LEU A 182 23.21 1.65 6.49
N SER A 183 23.40 2.64 5.62
CA SER A 183 22.56 3.85 5.59
C SER A 183 21.66 3.93 4.36
N GLU A 184 22.20 3.82 3.14
CA GLU A 184 21.42 3.74 1.89
C GLU A 184 22.17 2.81 0.91
N VAL A 185 21.41 2.07 0.09
CA VAL A 185 21.90 1.24 -1.01
C VAL A 185 21.09 1.55 -2.27
N ARG A 186 21.77 1.87 -3.37
CA ARG A 186 21.13 2.05 -4.68
C ARG A 186 21.63 1.07 -5.70
N PHE A 187 20.72 0.68 -6.58
CA PHE A 187 20.96 -0.23 -7.68
C PHE A 187 20.81 0.56 -8.98
N ASN A 188 21.86 0.56 -9.80
CA ASN A 188 21.80 1.10 -11.16
C ASN A 188 21.71 -0.07 -12.14
N GLY A 189 20.83 0.03 -13.14
CA GLY A 189 20.69 -1.02 -14.14
C GLY A 189 19.74 -0.65 -15.27
N THR A 190 19.40 -1.65 -16.09
CA THR A 190 18.38 -1.54 -17.14
C THR A 190 17.38 -2.69 -17.03
N SER A 191 16.18 -2.51 -17.57
CA SER A 191 15.19 -3.60 -17.72
C SER A 191 14.78 -3.69 -19.18
N LYS A 192 14.63 -4.91 -19.70
CA LYS A 192 14.02 -5.19 -21.01
C LYS A 192 12.51 -5.47 -20.94
N TYR A 193 11.93 -5.32 -19.75
CA TYR A 193 10.52 -5.57 -19.44
C TYR A 193 9.90 -4.34 -18.77
N ALA A 194 8.57 -4.24 -18.81
CA ALA A 194 7.84 -3.19 -18.11
C ALA A 194 7.90 -3.37 -16.58
N THR A 195 8.26 -2.28 -15.89
CA THR A 195 8.47 -2.19 -14.43
C THR A 195 7.59 -1.09 -13.83
N HIS A 196 7.68 -0.84 -12.51
CA HIS A 196 6.94 0.24 -11.81
C HIS A 196 5.43 0.21 -12.10
N THR A 197 4.82 -0.97 -12.04
CA THR A 197 3.45 -1.19 -12.51
C THR A 197 2.40 -0.86 -11.47
N ASN A 198 1.40 -0.06 -11.84
CA ASN A 198 0.21 0.21 -11.05
C ASN A 198 -1.04 -0.38 -11.76
N PRO A 199 -1.86 -1.22 -11.10
CA PRO A 199 -1.66 -1.81 -9.77
C PRO A 199 -0.44 -2.75 -9.69
N ASN A 200 0.12 -2.89 -8.49
CA ASN A 200 1.22 -3.81 -8.23
C ASN A 200 0.80 -5.26 -8.39
N ASN A 201 1.77 -6.16 -8.58
CA ASN A 201 1.47 -7.58 -8.71
C ASN A 201 1.01 -8.19 -7.38
N GLY A 202 -0.25 -8.60 -7.34
CA GLY A 202 -0.94 -9.15 -6.18
C GLY A 202 -1.75 -8.12 -5.40
N GLU A 203 -1.87 -6.88 -5.88
CA GLU A 203 -2.56 -5.81 -5.15
C GLU A 203 -4.08 -6.07 -5.05
N LEU A 204 -4.68 -5.69 -3.91
CA LEU A 204 -6.05 -6.04 -3.53
C LEU A 204 -6.85 -4.79 -3.16
N SER A 205 -8.18 -4.88 -3.24
CA SER A 205 -9.10 -3.77 -3.01
C SER A 205 -8.93 -2.60 -4.00
N ILE A 206 -8.57 -2.91 -5.24
CA ILE A 206 -8.45 -1.95 -6.34
C ILE A 206 -9.85 -1.46 -6.77
N ALA A 207 -10.01 -0.18 -7.09
CA ALA A 207 -11.27 0.36 -7.62
C ALA A 207 -11.65 -0.29 -8.97
N THR A 208 -12.93 -0.30 -9.34
CA THR A 208 -13.33 -0.89 -10.64
C THR A 208 -13.12 0.05 -11.83
N ASN A 209 -12.93 1.34 -11.58
CA ASN A 209 -12.61 2.35 -12.58
C ASN A 209 -11.16 2.81 -12.39
N ILE A 210 -10.23 2.21 -13.14
CA ILE A 210 -8.78 2.43 -13.01
C ILE A 210 -8.12 2.62 -14.37
N THR A 211 -6.89 3.12 -14.35
CA THR A 211 -5.96 3.08 -15.49
C THR A 211 -4.72 2.32 -15.06
N LEU A 212 -4.37 1.26 -15.78
CA LEU A 212 -3.10 0.57 -15.60
C LEU A 212 -1.98 1.48 -16.10
N SER A 213 -0.88 1.58 -15.37
CA SER A 213 0.33 2.29 -15.80
C SER A 213 1.60 1.52 -15.50
N TRP A 214 2.66 1.82 -16.23
CA TRP A 214 3.97 1.18 -16.09
C TRP A 214 5.09 2.08 -16.60
N THR A 215 6.33 1.72 -16.32
CA THR A 215 7.52 2.22 -17.01
C THR A 215 7.92 1.20 -18.08
N ALA A 216 8.12 1.62 -19.33
CA ALA A 216 8.62 0.72 -20.38
C ALA A 216 10.08 0.32 -20.15
N GLY A 217 10.45 -0.89 -20.58
CA GLY A 217 11.85 -1.32 -20.58
C GLY A 217 12.75 -0.41 -21.41
N SER A 218 14.02 -0.28 -20.99
CA SER A 218 15.08 0.57 -21.55
C SER A 218 15.40 0.35 -23.04
N PHE A 219 14.86 -0.73 -23.63
CA PHE A 219 15.04 -1.10 -25.03
C PHE A 219 13.74 -1.08 -25.86
N ALA A 220 12.59 -0.75 -25.24
CA ALA A 220 11.32 -0.61 -25.92
C ALA A 220 11.28 0.64 -26.82
N SER A 221 10.49 0.62 -27.89
CA SER A 221 10.31 1.77 -28.76
C SER A 221 9.32 2.78 -28.20
N ALA A 222 9.66 4.08 -28.24
CA ALA A 222 8.75 5.16 -27.83
C ALA A 222 7.47 5.29 -28.69
N ILE A 223 7.44 4.63 -29.86
CA ILE A 223 6.26 4.50 -30.72
C ILE A 223 6.00 3.01 -30.94
N ASN A 224 4.76 2.59 -30.66
CA ASN A 224 4.26 1.21 -30.80
C ASN A 224 5.14 0.17 -30.08
N GLY A 225 5.68 0.51 -28.91
CA GLY A 225 6.58 -0.34 -28.15
C GLY A 225 5.93 -1.20 -27.08
N GLN A 226 4.66 -1.02 -26.74
CA GLN A 226 4.04 -1.68 -25.58
C GLN A 226 2.82 -2.51 -26.01
N GLN A 227 2.94 -3.84 -26.08
CA GLN A 227 1.78 -4.72 -26.36
C GLN A 227 1.04 -5.06 -25.08
N VAL A 228 -0.24 -4.69 -25.00
CA VAL A 228 -1.06 -4.85 -23.79
C VAL A 228 -1.90 -6.13 -23.85
N TYR A 229 -1.89 -6.93 -22.79
CA TYR A 229 -2.76 -8.08 -22.60
C TYR A 229 -3.47 -7.97 -21.24
N PHE A 230 -4.80 -8.14 -21.21
CA PHE A 230 -5.65 -7.94 -20.03
C PHE A 230 -6.88 -8.88 -20.03
N GLY A 231 -7.20 -9.49 -18.88
CA GLY A 231 -8.45 -10.23 -18.67
C GLY A 231 -8.44 -11.15 -17.45
N THR A 232 -9.58 -11.80 -17.18
CA THR A 232 -9.82 -12.63 -15.98
C THR A 232 -9.22 -14.05 -16.02
N SER A 233 -8.40 -14.37 -17.02
CA SER A 233 -7.77 -15.70 -17.16
C SER A 233 -6.25 -15.60 -17.25
N TYR A 234 -5.57 -16.05 -16.19
CA TYR A 234 -4.10 -16.17 -16.15
C TYR A 234 -3.55 -16.99 -17.33
N SER A 235 -4.19 -18.10 -17.71
CA SER A 235 -3.71 -18.93 -18.81
C SER A 235 -3.84 -18.25 -20.17
N ASN A 236 -4.90 -17.45 -20.39
CA ASN A 236 -5.03 -16.67 -21.63
C ASN A 236 -4.00 -15.52 -21.64
N VAL A 237 -3.91 -14.75 -20.56
CA VAL A 237 -2.96 -13.62 -20.44
C VAL A 237 -1.51 -14.10 -20.45
N SER A 238 -1.22 -15.33 -20.02
CA SER A 238 0.11 -15.94 -20.13
C SER A 238 0.42 -16.45 -21.54
N ASN A 239 -0.54 -17.04 -22.26
CA ASN A 239 -0.26 -17.69 -23.55
C ASN A 239 -0.56 -16.83 -24.79
N ALA A 240 -1.30 -15.74 -24.66
CA ALA A 240 -1.66 -14.88 -25.80
C ALA A 240 -0.43 -14.22 -26.45
N THR A 241 -0.54 -13.96 -27.75
CA THR A 241 0.38 -13.16 -28.58
C THR A 241 -0.43 -12.28 -29.53
N THR A 242 0.20 -11.37 -30.27
CA THR A 242 -0.48 -10.58 -31.32
C THR A 242 -1.11 -11.43 -32.41
N GLY A 243 -0.49 -12.57 -32.77
CA GLY A 243 -1.03 -13.54 -33.72
C GLY A 243 -2.09 -14.48 -33.13
N THR A 244 -2.05 -14.72 -31.82
CA THR A 244 -2.98 -15.59 -31.09
C THR A 244 -3.54 -14.83 -29.87
N PRO A 245 -4.49 -13.91 -30.04
CA PRO A 245 -4.83 -12.90 -29.02
C PRO A 245 -5.66 -13.41 -27.83
N LEU A 246 -6.27 -14.61 -27.93
CA LEU A 246 -7.08 -15.28 -26.89
C LEU A 246 -8.15 -14.38 -26.19
N GLY A 247 -8.65 -13.35 -26.86
CA GLY A 247 -9.59 -12.34 -26.31
C GLY A 247 -8.98 -11.34 -25.32
N VAL A 248 -7.71 -11.50 -24.95
CA VAL A 248 -7.03 -10.72 -23.91
C VAL A 248 -6.07 -9.67 -24.45
N TYR A 249 -5.53 -9.83 -25.66
CA TYR A 249 -4.74 -8.77 -26.30
C TYR A 249 -5.60 -7.51 -26.55
N LYS A 250 -5.11 -6.34 -26.13
CA LYS A 250 -5.82 -5.04 -26.18
C LYS A 250 -5.23 -4.03 -27.17
N GLY A 251 -4.16 -4.41 -27.87
CA GLY A 251 -3.48 -3.57 -28.86
C GLY A 251 -2.03 -3.23 -28.48
N THR A 252 -1.38 -2.49 -29.36
CA THR A 252 -0.04 -1.91 -29.11
C THR A 252 -0.19 -0.42 -28.83
N GLN A 253 0.33 0.02 -27.68
CA GLN A 253 0.38 1.42 -27.29
C GLN A 253 1.71 2.07 -27.69
N SER A 254 1.72 3.40 -27.72
CA SER A 254 2.93 4.23 -27.67
C SER A 254 3.11 4.95 -26.33
N GLY A 255 2.07 4.96 -25.48
CA GLY A 255 2.11 5.47 -24.10
C GLY A 255 2.05 4.33 -23.11
N CYS A 256 2.69 4.47 -21.94
CA CYS A 256 2.77 3.41 -20.95
C CYS A 256 1.55 3.38 -20.00
N SER A 257 0.35 3.37 -20.59
CA SER A 257 -0.90 3.20 -19.84
C SER A 257 -2.00 2.51 -20.65
N TYR A 258 -2.95 1.91 -19.94
CA TYR A 258 -4.15 1.30 -20.50
C TYR A 258 -5.33 1.40 -19.52
N SER A 259 -6.40 2.08 -19.94
CA SER A 259 -7.66 2.11 -19.20
C SER A 259 -8.57 0.99 -19.74
N PRO A 260 -8.89 -0.06 -18.97
CA PRO A 260 -9.98 -0.96 -19.31
C PRO A 260 -11.34 -0.27 -19.17
N ASP A 261 -12.39 -0.91 -19.68
CA ASP A 261 -13.78 -0.60 -19.28
C ASP A 261 -13.98 -0.85 -17.78
N THR A 262 -15.07 -0.34 -17.18
CA THR A 262 -15.43 -0.59 -15.77
C THR A 262 -15.40 -2.08 -15.45
N LEU A 263 -14.61 -2.43 -14.43
CA LEU A 263 -14.38 -3.81 -14.02
C LEU A 263 -15.49 -4.36 -13.13
N ASP A 264 -15.61 -5.68 -13.08
CA ASP A 264 -16.43 -6.37 -12.09
C ASP A 264 -15.79 -6.22 -10.69
N PRO A 265 -16.59 -6.05 -9.62
CA PRO A 265 -16.09 -6.06 -8.25
C PRO A 265 -15.67 -7.48 -7.82
N ASN A 266 -14.88 -7.57 -6.74
CA ASN A 266 -14.35 -8.81 -6.15
C ASN A 266 -13.69 -9.78 -7.15
N THR A 267 -13.09 -9.25 -8.22
CA THR A 267 -12.65 -10.03 -9.39
C THR A 267 -11.16 -9.85 -9.60
N THR A 268 -10.45 -10.98 -9.70
CA THR A 268 -9.01 -10.98 -10.01
C THR A 268 -8.81 -10.84 -11.52
N TYR A 269 -8.17 -9.75 -11.92
CA TYR A 269 -7.73 -9.51 -13.29
C TYR A 269 -6.24 -9.82 -13.43
N TYR A 270 -5.88 -10.39 -14.57
CA TYR A 270 -4.51 -10.67 -14.97
C TYR A 270 -4.13 -9.75 -16.12
N TRP A 271 -2.89 -9.27 -16.10
CA TRP A 271 -2.38 -8.40 -17.15
C TRP A 271 -0.90 -8.62 -17.43
N ARG A 272 -0.47 -8.27 -18.65
CA ARG A 272 0.90 -8.44 -19.13
C ARG A 272 1.20 -7.35 -20.14
N ILE A 273 2.40 -6.77 -20.06
CA ILE A 273 2.96 -5.89 -21.09
C ILE A 273 4.12 -6.64 -21.74
N ASP A 274 4.14 -6.75 -23.07
CA ASP A 274 5.35 -7.14 -23.78
C ASP A 274 5.97 -5.90 -24.40
N ASP A 275 7.24 -5.65 -24.06
CA ASP A 275 8.00 -4.55 -24.65
C ASP A 275 8.56 -4.96 -26.01
N VAL A 276 8.50 -4.03 -26.97
CA VAL A 276 8.84 -4.24 -28.37
C VAL A 276 9.87 -3.22 -28.79
N ASN A 277 11.00 -3.70 -29.33
CA ASN A 277 11.89 -2.88 -30.12
C ASN A 277 11.51 -3.02 -31.60
N THR A 278 10.85 -2.00 -32.15
CA THR A 278 10.36 -2.03 -33.54
C THR A 278 11.51 -1.97 -34.56
N THR A 279 12.64 -1.37 -34.20
CA THR A 279 13.86 -1.30 -35.04
C THR A 279 14.51 -2.67 -35.23
N THR A 280 14.63 -3.48 -34.17
CA THR A 280 15.21 -4.84 -34.24
C THR A 280 14.15 -5.94 -34.40
N SER A 281 12.87 -5.59 -34.45
CA SER A 281 11.72 -6.53 -34.40
C SER A 281 11.80 -7.53 -33.23
N THR A 282 12.38 -7.11 -32.10
CA THR A 282 12.49 -7.93 -30.89
C THR A 282 11.30 -7.68 -29.97
N THR A 283 10.80 -8.72 -29.30
CA THR A 283 9.74 -8.61 -28.30
C THR A 283 10.13 -9.35 -27.03
N TRP A 284 10.16 -8.64 -25.91
CA TRP A 284 10.44 -9.19 -24.59
C TRP A 284 9.11 -9.40 -23.86
N LYS A 285 8.69 -10.66 -23.84
CA LYS A 285 7.45 -11.06 -23.17
C LYS A 285 7.54 -10.80 -21.67
N GLY A 286 6.66 -9.96 -21.13
CA GLY A 286 6.65 -9.62 -19.72
C GLY A 286 6.07 -10.73 -18.84
N ARG A 287 6.15 -10.54 -17.51
CA ARG A 287 5.42 -11.39 -16.57
C ARG A 287 3.93 -11.09 -16.59
N VAL A 288 3.13 -12.11 -16.33
CA VAL A 288 1.72 -11.92 -15.98
C VAL A 288 1.66 -11.40 -14.56
N ARG A 289 1.15 -10.19 -14.40
CA ARG A 289 0.82 -9.55 -13.12
C ARG A 289 -0.68 -9.76 -12.84
N SER A 290 -1.10 -9.67 -11.59
CA SER A 290 -2.51 -9.74 -11.19
C SER A 290 -2.89 -8.67 -10.18
N PHE A 291 -4.17 -8.31 -10.11
CA PHE A 291 -4.75 -7.56 -9.00
C PHE A 291 -6.21 -7.99 -8.80
N THR A 292 -6.78 -7.74 -7.63
CA THR A 292 -8.19 -8.02 -7.32
C THR A 292 -8.94 -6.74 -7.00
N THR A 293 -10.04 -6.50 -7.70
CA THR A 293 -10.94 -5.38 -7.42
C THR A 293 -11.59 -5.51 -6.06
N ALA A 294 -11.94 -4.39 -5.42
CA ALA A 294 -12.63 -4.38 -4.14
C ALA A 294 -13.99 -5.10 -4.18
N LEU A 295 -14.42 -5.62 -3.03
CA LEU A 295 -15.68 -6.36 -2.81
C LEU A 295 -16.91 -5.68 -3.44
N ASN A 296 -16.88 -4.37 -3.35
CA ASN A 296 -17.77 -3.37 -3.88
C ASN A 296 -16.87 -2.22 -4.35
N ASN A 297 -17.39 -1.25 -5.10
CA ASN A 297 -16.58 -0.12 -5.60
C ASN A 297 -16.22 0.86 -4.46
N SER A 298 -15.31 0.44 -3.60
CA SER A 298 -14.93 1.10 -2.36
C SER A 298 -14.38 2.51 -2.60
N VAL A 299 -14.83 3.48 -1.80
CA VAL A 299 -14.18 4.79 -1.71
C VAL A 299 -12.72 4.58 -1.30
N HIS A 300 -11.77 5.33 -1.90
CA HIS A 300 -10.35 5.17 -1.56
C HIS A 300 -10.09 5.49 -0.08
N TRP A 301 -9.64 4.48 0.67
CA TRP A 301 -9.69 4.44 2.14
C TRP A 301 -8.63 5.25 2.89
N GLY A 302 -7.84 6.08 2.21
CA GLY A 302 -6.73 6.82 2.84
C GLY A 302 -7.19 7.75 3.97
N ASP A 303 -8.32 8.43 3.75
CA ASP A 303 -8.62 9.69 4.44
C ASP A 303 -9.94 9.66 5.23
N VAL A 304 -10.51 8.46 5.45
CA VAL A 304 -11.70 8.27 6.30
C VAL A 304 -11.30 8.38 7.78
N THR A 305 -11.78 9.43 8.46
CA THR A 305 -11.62 9.64 9.90
C THR A 305 -12.77 9.00 10.68
N THR A 306 -12.47 8.23 11.72
CA THR A 306 -13.44 7.54 12.57
C THR A 306 -13.47 8.11 13.98
N THR A 307 -14.66 8.45 14.49
CA THR A 307 -14.89 8.87 15.89
C THR A 307 -16.09 8.11 16.47
N ALA A 308 -16.17 7.93 17.78
CA ALA A 308 -17.21 7.11 18.41
C ALA A 308 -17.63 7.63 19.80
N SER A 309 -18.74 7.12 20.32
CA SER A 309 -19.28 7.45 21.65
C SER A 309 -18.30 7.21 22.80
N ASN A 310 -17.48 6.16 22.70
CA ASN A 310 -16.24 5.93 23.45
C ASN A 310 -15.46 4.77 22.80
N ASP A 311 -14.27 4.48 23.32
CA ASP A 311 -13.24 3.56 22.78
C ASP A 311 -12.69 2.58 23.83
N SER A 312 -13.43 2.41 24.94
CA SER A 312 -12.97 1.65 26.12
C SER A 312 -11.63 2.15 26.69
N SER A 313 -11.47 3.48 26.79
CA SER A 313 -10.24 4.17 27.28
C SER A 313 -9.04 3.98 26.35
N GLY A 314 -9.28 4.10 25.05
CA GLY A 314 -8.28 3.96 23.98
C GLY A 314 -7.80 2.53 23.71
N ALA A 315 -8.31 1.52 24.44
CA ALA A 315 -7.89 0.13 24.29
C ALA A 315 -8.49 -0.55 23.05
N TYR A 316 -9.65 -0.08 22.56
CA TYR A 316 -10.36 -0.64 21.42
C TYR A 316 -10.92 0.49 20.54
N PRO A 317 -10.04 1.28 19.89
CA PRO A 317 -10.39 2.53 19.22
C PRO A 317 -11.27 2.36 17.98
N ALA A 318 -11.99 3.43 17.66
CA ALA A 318 -12.85 3.51 16.48
C ALA A 318 -12.10 3.38 15.14
N SER A 319 -10.76 3.46 15.13
CA SER A 319 -9.93 3.24 13.94
C SER A 319 -9.94 1.79 13.44
N LEU A 320 -10.16 0.82 14.35
CA LEU A 320 -10.11 -0.61 14.06
C LEU A 320 -11.10 -0.99 12.96
N VAL A 321 -12.29 -0.39 12.93
CA VAL A 321 -13.36 -0.75 11.97
C VAL A 321 -13.12 -0.34 10.52
N LYS A 322 -11.93 0.14 10.19
CA LYS A 322 -11.52 0.53 8.82
C LYS A 322 -10.04 0.30 8.53
N ASP A 323 -9.26 -0.15 9.51
CA ASP A 323 -7.80 -0.33 9.35
C ASP A 323 -7.43 -1.75 8.88
N LYS A 324 -8.44 -2.62 8.72
CA LYS A 324 -8.32 -3.97 8.16
C LYS A 324 -7.50 -4.93 9.02
N SER A 325 -7.15 -4.54 10.26
CA SER A 325 -6.33 -5.32 11.20
C SER A 325 -6.79 -6.77 11.34
N GLY A 326 -8.08 -6.98 11.55
CA GLY A 326 -8.67 -8.30 11.70
C GLY A 326 -9.12 -8.99 10.43
N LEU A 327 -8.84 -8.45 9.25
CA LEU A 327 -9.19 -9.13 8.01
C LEU A 327 -8.05 -10.03 7.52
N ASP A 328 -8.46 -11.13 6.90
CA ASP A 328 -7.55 -12.10 6.30
C ASP A 328 -6.79 -11.50 5.08
N ARG A 329 -5.88 -12.29 4.51
CA ARG A 329 -5.09 -11.87 3.33
C ARG A 329 -5.92 -11.60 2.07
N SER A 330 -7.16 -12.08 1.97
CA SER A 330 -8.06 -11.69 0.88
C SER A 330 -8.79 -10.36 1.13
N LEU A 331 -8.74 -9.83 2.36
CA LEU A 331 -9.48 -8.67 2.85
C LEU A 331 -11.01 -8.88 2.82
N LEU A 332 -11.47 -10.13 2.93
CA LEU A 332 -12.88 -10.52 2.84
C LEU A 332 -13.42 -11.16 4.14
N LEU A 333 -12.56 -11.79 4.93
CA LEU A 333 -12.93 -12.65 6.04
C LEU A 333 -12.34 -12.14 7.36
N HIS A 334 -13.16 -11.96 8.39
CA HIS A 334 -12.71 -11.42 9.67
C HIS A 334 -12.27 -12.49 10.68
N SER A 335 -11.21 -12.17 11.42
CA SER A 335 -10.67 -12.87 12.57
C SER A 335 -11.68 -12.93 13.72
N THR A 336 -11.37 -13.73 14.75
CA THR A 336 -12.04 -13.68 16.06
C THR A 336 -11.22 -12.96 17.13
N ASP A 337 -10.14 -12.25 16.78
CA ASP A 337 -9.33 -11.57 17.78
C ASP A 337 -9.99 -10.24 18.19
N SER A 338 -10.27 -10.12 19.48
CA SER A 338 -10.94 -8.95 20.04
C SER A 338 -10.16 -7.65 19.95
N ASN A 339 -8.84 -7.71 19.71
CA ASN A 339 -7.99 -6.53 19.53
C ASN A 339 -8.22 -5.85 18.18
N ASP A 340 -8.82 -6.56 17.21
CA ASP A 340 -9.14 -6.09 15.88
C ASP A 340 -10.55 -5.46 15.79
N MET A 341 -11.15 -5.05 16.92
CA MET A 341 -12.57 -4.65 17.00
C MET A 341 -12.77 -3.42 17.88
N TRP A 342 -13.53 -2.43 17.38
CA TRP A 342 -13.96 -1.29 18.21
C TRP A 342 -14.91 -1.76 19.31
N ARG A 343 -14.72 -1.26 20.55
CA ARG A 343 -15.61 -1.54 21.68
C ARG A 343 -15.99 -0.25 22.41
N ALA A 344 -17.29 -0.01 22.55
CA ALA A 344 -17.85 1.07 23.36
C ALA A 344 -18.52 0.52 24.63
N LEU A 345 -18.03 0.95 25.80
CA LEU A 345 -18.64 0.68 27.10
C LEU A 345 -20.01 1.35 27.21
N THR A 346 -20.93 0.74 27.97
CA THR A 346 -22.25 1.34 28.25
C THR A 346 -22.15 2.57 29.16
N SER A 347 -22.08 3.76 28.57
CA SER A 347 -21.93 5.05 29.28
C SER A 347 -23.21 5.90 29.33
N GLY A 348 -24.38 5.31 29.00
CA GLY A 348 -25.63 6.04 28.79
C GLY A 348 -25.80 6.50 27.34
N ASN A 349 -26.96 7.09 27.01
CA ASN A 349 -27.26 7.50 25.64
C ASN A 349 -26.55 8.82 25.28
N SER A 350 -26.00 8.88 24.07
CA SER A 350 -25.43 10.08 23.46
C SER A 350 -25.70 10.08 21.94
N SER A 351 -25.41 11.19 21.26
CA SER A 351 -25.51 11.32 19.81
C SER A 351 -24.14 11.73 19.24
N ALA A 352 -23.88 11.42 17.96
CA ALA A 352 -22.66 11.86 17.26
C ALA A 352 -22.66 13.38 16.99
N ASP A 353 -23.85 13.88 16.67
CA ASP A 353 -24.21 15.29 16.46
C ASP A 353 -25.60 15.55 17.08
N PRO A 354 -25.94 16.77 17.58
CA PRO A 354 -27.26 17.07 18.16
C PRO A 354 -28.47 16.73 17.28
N CYS A 355 -28.33 16.64 15.96
CA CYS A 355 -29.38 16.25 15.01
C CYS A 355 -29.50 14.72 14.78
N THR A 356 -28.55 13.91 15.28
CA THR A 356 -28.52 12.45 15.07
C THR A 356 -29.24 11.66 16.18
N THR A 357 -29.74 10.47 15.83
CA THR A 357 -30.41 9.54 16.76
C THR A 357 -29.52 9.31 18.00
N SER A 358 -30.09 9.49 19.19
CA SER A 358 -29.40 9.24 20.46
C SER A 358 -29.47 7.77 20.87
N GLY A 359 -28.34 7.19 21.27
CA GLY A 359 -28.23 5.78 21.63
C GLY A 359 -27.04 5.46 22.54
N PRO A 360 -27.01 4.25 23.15
CA PRO A 360 -25.99 3.85 24.14
C PRO A 360 -24.60 3.60 23.54
N ALA A 361 -24.48 3.50 22.22
CA ALA A 361 -23.22 3.52 21.48
C ALA A 361 -23.44 4.03 20.06
N TRP A 362 -22.48 4.78 19.52
CA TRP A 362 -22.48 5.23 18.12
C TRP A 362 -21.06 5.30 17.57
N ILE A 363 -20.93 5.17 16.25
CA ILE A 363 -19.69 5.37 15.51
C ILE A 363 -19.96 6.21 14.26
N MET A 364 -19.09 7.19 14.01
CA MET A 364 -19.16 8.13 12.90
C MET A 364 -17.93 7.96 12.00
N PHE A 365 -18.18 7.94 10.70
CA PHE A 365 -17.21 7.95 9.62
C PHE A 365 -17.30 9.30 8.92
N LYS A 366 -16.19 10.02 8.88
CA LYS A 366 -16.02 11.27 8.14
C LYS A 366 -15.11 11.03 6.95
N PHE A 367 -15.60 11.30 5.75
CA PHE A 367 -14.81 11.35 4.54
C PHE A 367 -14.10 12.72 4.41
N ASP A 368 -13.00 12.75 3.69
CA ASP A 368 -12.27 13.94 3.27
C ASP A 368 -13.08 14.83 2.33
N HIS A 369 -13.76 14.22 1.36
CA HIS A 369 -14.58 14.84 0.33
C HIS A 369 -16.06 14.44 0.48
N VAL A 370 -16.91 14.95 -0.41
CA VAL A 370 -18.31 14.49 -0.52
C VAL A 370 -18.34 13.30 -1.48
N CYS A 371 -18.60 12.11 -0.94
CA CYS A 371 -18.72 10.88 -1.70
C CYS A 371 -20.17 10.63 -2.11
N GLU A 372 -20.37 10.05 -3.28
CA GLU A 372 -21.65 9.53 -3.74
C GLU A 372 -21.72 8.05 -3.37
N LEU A 373 -22.43 7.73 -2.28
CA LEU A 373 -22.41 6.40 -1.67
C LEU A 373 -23.48 5.47 -2.25
N ASN A 374 -23.14 4.19 -2.41
CA ASN A 374 -24.04 3.15 -2.91
C ASN A 374 -24.34 2.06 -1.89
N GLN A 375 -23.36 1.59 -1.11
CA GLN A 375 -23.57 0.46 -0.19
C GLN A 375 -22.72 0.58 1.08
N MET A 376 -23.25 0.07 2.19
CA MET A 376 -22.46 -0.24 3.38
C MET A 376 -22.33 -1.77 3.51
N TRP A 377 -21.10 -2.27 3.61
CA TRP A 377 -20.79 -3.63 4.07
C TRP A 377 -20.29 -3.58 5.51
N VAL A 378 -20.63 -4.57 6.33
CA VAL A 378 -20.29 -4.61 7.75
C VAL A 378 -19.86 -6.02 8.15
N TRP A 379 -18.75 -6.11 8.88
CA TRP A 379 -18.39 -7.24 9.72
C TRP A 379 -18.79 -6.90 11.16
N ASN A 380 -19.73 -7.66 11.72
CA ASN A 380 -20.20 -7.45 13.08
C ASN A 380 -19.21 -8.07 14.09
N CYS A 381 -19.28 -7.66 15.36
CA CYS A 381 -18.42 -8.17 16.44
C CYS A 381 -18.26 -9.69 16.41
N ASN A 382 -17.10 -10.16 15.95
CA ASN A 382 -16.80 -11.57 15.73
C ASN A 382 -15.92 -12.20 16.85
N ASP A 383 -15.93 -11.58 18.04
CA ASP A 383 -15.12 -11.87 19.24
C ASP A 383 -15.44 -13.25 19.89
N GLY A 384 -15.26 -14.31 19.11
CA GLY A 384 -15.58 -15.70 19.44
C GLY A 384 -17.07 -15.96 19.68
N ALA A 385 -17.45 -17.23 19.64
CA ALA A 385 -18.83 -17.68 19.92
C ALA A 385 -19.39 -17.24 21.29
N THR A 386 -18.53 -16.78 22.22
CA THR A 386 -18.92 -16.24 23.54
C THR A 386 -19.36 -14.77 23.52
N ASN A 387 -18.76 -13.91 22.69
CA ASN A 387 -19.00 -12.46 22.73
C ASN A 387 -19.69 -11.92 21.46
N ILE A 388 -20.01 -12.73 20.45
CA ILE A 388 -20.84 -12.31 19.30
C ILE A 388 -22.19 -11.67 19.69
N ASN A 389 -22.69 -11.87 20.92
CA ASN A 389 -23.88 -11.18 21.45
C ASN A 389 -23.69 -9.67 21.70
N ARG A 390 -22.44 -9.18 21.70
CA ARG A 390 -22.06 -7.76 21.79
C ARG A 390 -22.14 -6.99 20.49
N GLY A 391 -22.26 -7.70 19.36
CA GLY A 391 -22.40 -7.10 18.04
C GLY A 391 -23.63 -6.21 17.93
N LEU A 392 -23.52 -5.14 17.15
CA LEU A 392 -24.64 -4.25 16.86
C LEU A 392 -25.81 -5.03 16.26
N ARG A 393 -27.04 -4.63 16.59
CA ARG A 393 -28.26 -5.28 16.12
C ARG A 393 -29.20 -4.25 15.51
N ASN A 394 -30.09 -3.67 16.32
CA ASN A 394 -30.99 -2.63 15.85
C ASN A 394 -30.22 -1.29 15.84
N VAL A 395 -29.98 -0.72 14.67
CA VAL A 395 -29.26 0.55 14.51
C VAL A 395 -30.10 1.57 13.76
N ALA A 396 -29.84 2.86 13.99
CA ALA A 396 -30.11 3.91 13.03
C ALA A 396 -28.87 4.10 12.14
N VAL A 397 -29.08 4.30 10.83
CA VAL A 397 -28.03 4.75 9.91
C VAL A 397 -28.43 6.13 9.37
N GLU A 398 -27.55 7.10 9.60
CA GLU A 398 -27.75 8.52 9.33
C GLU A 398 -26.53 9.05 8.55
N TYR A 399 -26.72 10.06 7.72
CA TYR A 399 -25.67 10.65 6.90
C TYR A 399 -25.82 12.17 6.75
N SER A 400 -24.75 12.85 6.36
CA SER A 400 -24.76 14.28 6.08
C SER A 400 -23.73 14.64 4.98
N PRO A 401 -24.04 15.53 4.04
CA PRO A 401 -23.10 16.04 3.04
C PRO A 401 -22.19 17.16 3.57
N ASP A 402 -22.62 17.88 4.61
CA ASP A 402 -22.02 19.14 5.10
C ASP A 402 -21.51 19.03 6.55
N GLY A 403 -22.18 18.24 7.39
CA GLY A 403 -21.96 18.09 8.83
C GLY A 403 -22.99 18.84 9.68
N ASP A 404 -23.75 19.76 9.07
CA ASP A 404 -24.76 20.60 9.74
C ASP A 404 -26.19 20.04 9.50
N THR A 405 -26.45 19.48 8.31
CA THR A 405 -27.76 18.94 7.89
C THR A 405 -27.72 17.41 7.86
N TRP A 406 -28.50 16.76 8.74
CA TRP A 406 -28.48 15.31 8.91
C TRP A 406 -29.75 14.62 8.36
N TYR A 407 -29.53 13.52 7.65
CA TYR A 407 -30.55 12.74 6.95
C TYR A 407 -30.53 11.30 7.45
N LYS A 408 -31.70 10.75 7.80
CA LYS A 408 -31.82 9.36 8.19
C LYS A 408 -32.01 8.46 6.97
N LEU A 409 -31.03 7.60 6.69
CA LEU A 409 -31.12 6.59 5.63
C LEU A 409 -32.13 5.50 6.01
N GLY A 410 -32.12 5.09 7.28
CA GLY A 410 -33.09 4.12 7.78
C GLY A 410 -32.78 3.61 9.18
N ASP A 411 -33.62 2.67 9.62
CA ASP A 411 -33.35 1.82 10.77
C ASP A 411 -33.07 0.40 10.26
N ASN A 412 -31.90 -0.15 10.59
CA ASN A 412 -31.43 -1.43 10.08
C ASN A 412 -31.27 -2.45 11.21
N THR A 413 -31.35 -3.74 10.87
CA THR A 413 -31.09 -4.86 11.79
C THR A 413 -29.89 -5.64 11.28
N PHE A 414 -28.74 -5.45 11.91
CA PHE A 414 -27.51 -6.15 11.56
C PHE A 414 -27.55 -7.60 12.10
N PRO A 415 -27.30 -8.64 11.28
CA PRO A 415 -27.19 -10.01 11.75
C PRO A 415 -26.02 -10.17 12.74
N GLN A 416 -26.12 -11.19 13.58
CA GLN A 416 -25.05 -11.60 14.48
C GLN A 416 -23.90 -12.25 13.66
N ALA A 417 -22.65 -11.99 14.04
CA ALA A 417 -21.50 -12.64 13.41
C ALA A 417 -21.44 -14.15 13.70
N SER A 418 -20.71 -14.89 12.88
CA SER A 418 -20.55 -16.34 12.99
C SER A 418 -19.81 -16.80 14.26
N GLY A 419 -18.95 -15.96 14.83
CA GLY A 419 -18.07 -16.31 15.94
C GLY A 419 -16.91 -17.22 15.53
N THR A 420 -16.58 -17.24 14.24
CA THR A 420 -15.53 -18.08 13.63
C THR A 420 -14.55 -17.23 12.84
N ALA A 421 -13.28 -17.64 12.74
CA ALA A 421 -12.20 -16.83 12.17
C ALA A 421 -12.19 -16.75 10.63
N ASN A 422 -13.39 -16.76 10.02
CA ASN A 422 -13.60 -16.60 8.58
C ASN A 422 -14.95 -15.86 8.33
N ASP A 423 -15.28 -14.83 9.10
CA ASP A 423 -16.59 -14.18 8.98
C ASP A 423 -16.67 -13.29 7.73
N PRO A 424 -17.63 -13.49 6.81
CA PRO A 424 -17.68 -12.75 5.54
C PRO A 424 -18.36 -11.37 5.64
N GLY A 425 -18.90 -11.01 6.81
CA GLY A 425 -19.74 -9.82 6.95
C GLY A 425 -21.01 -9.90 6.08
N PHE A 426 -21.65 -8.75 5.86
CA PHE A 426 -22.89 -8.63 5.11
C PHE A 426 -23.09 -7.22 4.52
N SER A 427 -23.83 -7.14 3.41
CA SER A 427 -24.39 -5.87 2.91
C SER A 427 -25.43 -5.35 3.91
N ALA A 428 -25.10 -4.29 4.63
CA ALA A 428 -25.87 -3.72 5.73
C ALA A 428 -27.00 -2.79 5.28
N CYS A 429 -26.74 -1.93 4.28
CA CYS A 429 -27.76 -1.07 3.66
C CYS A 429 -27.29 -0.54 2.29
N ASN A 430 -28.25 -0.11 1.46
CA ASN A 430 -28.01 0.57 0.19
C ASN A 430 -28.28 2.08 0.37
N PHE A 431 -27.32 2.91 -0.03
CA PHE A 431 -27.37 4.37 0.00
C PHE A 431 -28.05 4.99 -1.23
N ASN A 432 -28.15 4.25 -2.34
CA ASN A 432 -28.80 4.65 -3.59
C ASN A 432 -28.27 5.96 -4.21
N GLY A 433 -26.96 6.21 -4.13
CA GLY A 433 -26.31 7.39 -4.69
C GLY A 433 -26.47 8.67 -3.87
N VAL A 434 -26.75 8.59 -2.57
CA VAL A 434 -26.79 9.81 -1.74
C VAL A 434 -25.39 10.39 -1.54
N LYS A 435 -25.31 11.72 -1.56
CA LYS A 435 -24.08 12.47 -1.32
C LYS A 435 -23.84 12.60 0.18
N ALA A 436 -22.72 12.10 0.66
CA ALA A 436 -22.34 12.09 2.08
C ALA A 436 -20.86 12.42 2.28
N LYS A 437 -20.58 13.25 3.27
CA LYS A 437 -19.26 13.47 3.87
C LYS A 437 -19.17 12.89 5.29
N TYR A 438 -20.32 12.59 5.91
CA TYR A 438 -20.43 11.92 7.19
C TYR A 438 -21.45 10.80 7.12
N VAL A 439 -21.17 9.67 7.77
CA VAL A 439 -22.12 8.58 8.06
C VAL A 439 -22.01 8.22 9.53
N VAL A 440 -23.15 8.00 10.19
CA VAL A 440 -23.26 7.59 11.59
C VAL A 440 -24.05 6.29 11.67
N ILE A 441 -23.53 5.34 12.46
CA ILE A 441 -24.24 4.13 12.89
C ILE A 441 -24.47 4.25 14.40
N THR A 442 -25.73 4.43 14.82
CA THR A 442 -26.10 4.50 16.23
C THR A 442 -26.87 3.25 16.65
N ALA A 443 -26.39 2.54 17.67
CA ALA A 443 -27.12 1.45 18.31
C ALA A 443 -28.39 2.00 18.99
N LYS A 444 -29.54 1.34 18.80
CA LYS A 444 -30.79 1.74 19.47
C LYS A 444 -30.76 1.40 20.96
N SER A 445 -31.39 2.25 21.77
CA SER A 445 -31.58 2.03 23.22
C SER A 445 -32.37 0.76 23.57
N THR A 446 -33.16 0.22 22.63
CA THR A 446 -33.87 -1.06 22.78
C THR A 446 -33.33 -2.09 21.80
N SER A 447 -32.70 -3.14 22.32
CA SER A 447 -32.07 -4.23 21.55
C SER A 447 -31.06 -3.73 20.50
N GLY A 448 -30.24 -2.73 20.86
CA GLY A 448 -29.16 -2.23 20.01
C GLY A 448 -28.02 -3.22 19.78
N ASN A 449 -27.94 -4.30 20.58
CA ASN A 449 -27.05 -5.43 20.38
C ASN A 449 -27.82 -6.78 20.46
N TRP A 450 -27.10 -7.88 20.32
CA TRP A 450 -27.63 -9.25 20.36
C TRP A 450 -27.77 -9.85 21.78
N GLY A 451 -27.82 -9.01 22.82
CA GLY A 451 -28.07 -9.43 24.21
C GLY A 451 -26.82 -9.69 25.04
N GLY A 452 -25.69 -9.06 24.69
CA GLY A 452 -24.49 -9.01 25.53
C GLY A 452 -24.47 -7.80 26.46
N ASP A 453 -24.08 -8.00 27.72
CA ASP A 453 -24.00 -6.92 28.71
C ASP A 453 -22.73 -6.05 28.59
N SER A 454 -22.72 -4.93 29.31
CA SER A 454 -21.57 -4.03 29.58
C SER A 454 -20.97 -3.24 28.42
N TYR A 455 -21.12 -3.65 27.15
CA TYR A 455 -20.58 -2.92 26.00
C TYR A 455 -21.29 -3.22 24.66
N TYR A 456 -20.88 -2.50 23.63
CA TYR A 456 -21.18 -2.68 22.21
C TYR A 456 -19.87 -2.90 21.45
N SER A 457 -19.92 -3.60 20.31
CA SER A 457 -18.72 -3.90 19.51
C SER A 457 -19.03 -4.00 18.02
N LEU A 458 -18.04 -3.73 17.17
CA LEU A 458 -18.09 -3.80 15.70
C LEU A 458 -16.68 -4.16 15.16
N SER A 459 -16.61 -4.93 14.08
CA SER A 459 -15.33 -5.46 13.57
C SER A 459 -14.76 -4.62 12.41
N GLU A 460 -15.45 -4.52 11.27
CA GLU A 460 -15.05 -3.65 10.13
C GLU A 460 -16.31 -3.09 9.44
N VAL A 461 -16.24 -1.89 8.87
CA VAL A 461 -17.28 -1.26 8.02
C VAL A 461 -16.66 -0.75 6.73
N ARG A 462 -17.29 -1.04 5.59
CA ARG A 462 -16.87 -0.54 4.27
C ARG A 462 -17.98 0.16 3.50
N PHE A 463 -17.64 1.27 2.87
CA PHE A 463 -18.51 2.08 2.01
C PHE A 463 -18.13 1.93 0.53
N GLU A 464 -19.10 1.50 -0.27
CA GLU A 464 -19.06 1.64 -1.72
C GLU A 464 -19.50 3.04 -2.13
N GLY A 465 -18.79 3.64 -3.07
CA GLY A 465 -19.14 4.95 -3.60
C GLY A 465 -18.09 5.51 -4.56
N SER A 466 -18.30 6.75 -5.00
CA SER A 466 -17.34 7.49 -5.83
C SER A 466 -17.11 8.89 -5.25
N LEU A 467 -16.02 9.55 -5.67
CA LEU A 467 -15.90 11.01 -5.50
C LEU A 467 -16.98 11.66 -6.37
N SER A 468 -17.86 12.49 -5.77
CA SER A 468 -18.95 13.09 -6.54
C SER A 468 -18.39 14.14 -7.51
N GLN A 469 -18.39 13.83 -8.80
CA GLN A 469 -17.83 14.68 -9.86
C GLN A 469 -18.57 16.04 -9.97
N THR A 470 -19.80 16.11 -9.48
CA THR A 470 -20.68 17.29 -9.58
C THR A 470 -20.69 18.08 -8.27
N VAL A 471 -19.70 18.97 -8.11
CA VAL A 471 -19.58 19.95 -7.00
C VAL A 471 -20.81 20.89 -6.91
N ARG A 472 -21.59 21.02 -8.00
CA ARG A 472 -22.77 21.89 -8.06
C ARG A 472 -23.97 21.17 -8.71
N GLU A 473 -24.68 20.38 -7.93
CA GLU A 473 -26.09 20.06 -8.23
C GLU A 473 -26.92 20.09 -6.95
N VAL A 474 -27.97 20.91 -6.97
CA VAL A 474 -28.92 21.04 -5.86
C VAL A 474 -29.91 19.87 -5.93
N GLN A 475 -29.96 19.06 -4.89
CA GLN A 475 -30.94 17.99 -4.78
C GLN A 475 -32.36 18.59 -4.73
N LEU A 476 -33.15 18.35 -5.78
CA LEU A 476 -34.51 18.88 -5.91
C LEU A 476 -35.38 18.43 -4.74
N GLY A 477 -35.74 19.37 -3.88
CA GLY A 477 -36.53 19.14 -2.66
C GLY A 477 -35.84 19.55 -1.36
N VAL A 478 -34.53 19.83 -1.36
CA VAL A 478 -33.78 20.27 -0.18
C VAL A 478 -33.85 21.79 -0.02
N PRO A 479 -34.20 22.34 1.17
CA PRO A 479 -34.14 23.78 1.46
C PRO A 479 -32.73 24.36 1.36
N TRP A 480 -32.63 25.64 0.98
CA TRP A 480 -31.36 26.27 0.63
C TRP A 480 -30.48 26.66 1.83
N THR A 481 -29.28 26.07 1.94
CA THR A 481 -28.02 26.79 2.24
C THR A 481 -26.78 25.92 1.93
N MET A 482 -26.17 26.07 0.76
CA MET A 482 -24.75 25.71 0.56
C MET A 482 -24.07 26.66 -0.44
N GLN A 483 -23.06 27.39 0.05
CA GLN A 483 -21.93 27.88 -0.73
C GLN A 483 -20.69 27.76 0.15
N TYR A 484 -19.84 26.77 -0.15
CA TYR A 484 -18.49 26.68 0.41
C TYR A 484 -17.51 26.35 -0.71
N ASP A 485 -16.37 27.01 -0.66
CA ASP A 485 -15.28 26.85 -1.62
C ASP A 485 -14.31 25.74 -1.18
N VAL A 486 -13.36 25.40 -2.05
CA VAL A 486 -12.58 24.14 -1.98
C VAL A 486 -11.78 23.94 -0.69
N ASP A 487 -11.45 25.02 0.04
CA ASP A 487 -10.53 25.01 1.18
C ASP A 487 -11.18 24.76 2.56
N GLY A 488 -12.48 24.47 2.61
CA GLY A 488 -13.16 23.98 3.83
C GLY A 488 -13.33 24.99 4.98
N LYS A 489 -13.06 26.28 4.75
CA LYS A 489 -13.30 27.37 5.71
C LYS A 489 -14.77 27.82 5.72
N LYS A 490 -15.25 28.25 6.89
CA LYS A 490 -16.55 28.92 7.05
C LYS A 490 -16.43 30.41 6.67
N PRO A 491 -17.52 31.10 6.30
CA PRO A 491 -17.46 32.41 5.63
C PRO A 491 -17.27 33.57 6.64
N TRP A 492 -17.19 33.25 7.93
CA TRP A 492 -16.79 34.12 9.02
C TRP A 492 -15.33 33.86 9.47
N GLU A 493 -14.62 32.94 8.82
CA GLU A 493 -13.20 32.61 9.05
C GLU A 493 -12.27 33.21 7.97
N THR A 494 -12.84 33.99 7.06
CA THR A 494 -12.14 34.94 6.19
C THR A 494 -12.23 36.34 6.82
N ASP A 495 -11.15 36.78 7.46
CA ASP A 495 -11.02 38.16 7.95
C ASP A 495 -11.24 39.16 6.80
N ALA A 496 -11.97 40.24 7.09
CA ALA A 496 -12.36 41.22 6.09
C ALA A 496 -11.37 42.41 6.02
N VAL A 497 -10.46 42.38 5.03
CA VAL A 497 -9.99 43.56 4.25
C VAL A 497 -9.79 43.15 2.79
#